data_AF-A0A2I0T3X6-F1
#
_entry.id   AF-A0A2I0T3X6-F1
#
_cell.length_a   1.000
_cell.length_b   1.000
_cell.length_c   1.000
_cell.angle_alpha   90.00
_cell.angle_beta   90.00
_cell.angle_gamma   90.00
#
_symmetry.space_group_name_H-M   'P 1'
#
loop_
_entity.id
_entity.type
_entity.pdbx_description
1 polymer ?
#
loop_
_entity_poly.entity_id
_entity_poly.type
_entity_poly.pdbx_seq_one_letter_code
_entity_poly.pdbx_strand_id
1 'polypeptide(L)'
;MESGSCVEDIRNTVGNIPMEWYQDFPHIGYNLDGKKIYKPIRNKDELDMFLEKMENPDYWRTVQDKMTGADIKLTDEQVDLVHRLQRGQFGDVHFDPYEPAVDFFTHEVMIHPVTNRPADKRSFIPSLIEKEKVRAVHVHI
;
A
#
# COMPACT_ATOMS: atom_id res chain seq x y z
N MET A 1 14.04 10.32 -5.43
CA MET A 1 12.90 9.42 -5.14
C MET A 1 11.63 10.25 -5.35
N GLU A 2 11.28 10.52 -6.60
CA GLU A 2 10.02 11.15 -6.98
C GLU A 2 9.36 10.20 -7.99
N SER A 3 8.59 9.25 -7.47
CA SER A 3 7.80 8.30 -8.25
C SER A 3 6.58 7.95 -7.41
N GLY A 4 5.85 9.01 -7.04
CA GLY A 4 4.64 8.94 -6.22
C GLY A 4 3.68 10.09 -6.55
N SER A 5 3.87 10.74 -7.69
CA SER A 5 2.91 11.70 -8.20
C SER A 5 1.72 10.91 -8.74
N CYS A 6 0.67 10.77 -7.94
CA CYS A 6 -0.65 10.26 -8.36
C CYS A 6 -1.29 11.08 -9.52
N VAL A 7 -0.58 12.08 -10.03
CA VAL A 7 -0.84 12.87 -11.23
C VAL A 7 0.08 12.42 -12.37
N GLU A 8 0.19 11.11 -12.61
CA GLU A 8 0.83 10.58 -13.82
C GLU A 8 0.05 11.10 -15.04
N ASP A 9 0.68 12.02 -15.78
CA ASP A 9 0.42 12.45 -17.16
C ASP A 9 -1.06 12.35 -17.60
N ILE A 10 -1.94 13.11 -16.93
CA ILE A 10 -3.37 13.19 -17.28
C ILE A 10 -3.51 13.90 -18.63
N ARG A 11 -3.30 13.18 -19.73
CA ARG A 11 -3.41 13.70 -21.10
C ARG A 11 -4.83 14.20 -21.42
N ASN A 12 -5.83 13.78 -20.64
CA ASN A 12 -7.21 14.16 -20.83
C ASN A 12 -7.79 14.84 -19.58
N THR A 13 -8.15 16.11 -19.70
CA THR A 13 -8.60 16.98 -18.59
C THR A 13 -10.03 16.72 -18.11
N VAL A 14 -10.78 15.85 -18.79
CA VAL A 14 -12.19 15.58 -18.46
C VAL A 14 -12.40 15.02 -17.05
N GLY A 15 -11.36 14.46 -16.41
CA GLY A 15 -11.47 13.91 -15.06
C GLY A 15 -12.36 12.65 -15.00
N ASN A 16 -12.92 12.37 -13.83
CA ASN A 16 -13.76 11.18 -13.59
C ASN A 16 -15.23 11.42 -13.97
N ILE A 17 -15.49 11.61 -15.27
CA ILE A 17 -16.85 11.79 -15.83
C ILE A 17 -17.28 10.49 -16.53
N PRO A 18 -18.57 10.12 -16.50
CA PRO A 18 -19.08 8.99 -17.29
C PRO A 18 -18.77 9.16 -18.78
N MET A 19 -18.02 8.20 -19.34
CA MET A 19 -17.61 8.20 -20.76
C MET A 19 -18.80 8.00 -21.73
N GLU A 20 -19.96 7.59 -21.21
CA GLU A 20 -21.20 7.44 -21.97
C GLU A 20 -21.63 8.73 -22.66
N TRP A 21 -21.40 9.89 -22.02
CA TRP A 21 -21.76 11.20 -22.59
C TRP A 21 -21.00 11.54 -23.86
N TYR A 22 -19.85 10.92 -24.06
CA TYR A 22 -19.05 11.13 -25.25
C TYR A 22 -19.36 10.11 -26.33
N GLN A 23 -20.20 9.09 -26.13
CA GLN A 23 -20.46 8.01 -27.10
C GLN A 23 -20.81 8.55 -28.50
N ASP A 24 -21.72 9.52 -28.57
CA ASP A 24 -22.19 10.12 -29.82
C ASP A 24 -21.21 11.14 -30.44
N PHE A 25 -20.16 11.53 -29.71
CA PHE A 25 -19.19 12.53 -30.17
C PHE A 25 -17.91 11.88 -30.71
N PRO A 26 -17.27 12.47 -31.75
CA PRO A 26 -16.02 11.96 -32.33
C PRO A 26 -14.77 12.27 -31.47
N HIS A 27 -14.94 12.94 -30.32
CA HIS A 27 -13.88 13.31 -29.39
C HIS A 27 -14.30 12.96 -27.97
N ILE A 28 -13.32 12.66 -27.10
CA ILE A 28 -13.54 12.33 -25.69
C ILE A 28 -13.35 13.54 -24.78
N GLY A 29 -12.59 14.55 -25.23
CA GLY A 29 -12.26 15.70 -24.39
C GLY A 29 -11.39 16.73 -25.10
N TYR A 30 -10.81 17.62 -24.30
CA TYR A 30 -9.91 18.68 -24.75
C TYR A 30 -8.59 18.64 -23.95
N ASN A 31 -7.49 18.96 -24.62
CA ASN A 31 -6.19 19.21 -23.97
C ASN A 31 -6.21 20.56 -23.23
N LEU A 32 -5.18 20.83 -22.42
CA LEU A 32 -4.96 22.11 -21.73
C LEU A 32 -5.01 23.31 -22.70
N ASP A 33 -4.55 23.13 -23.94
CA ASP A 33 -4.57 24.13 -25.01
C ASP A 33 -5.93 24.25 -25.74
N GLY A 34 -6.98 23.55 -25.29
CA GLY A 34 -8.30 23.55 -25.92
C GLY A 34 -8.37 22.78 -27.25
N LYS A 35 -7.37 21.94 -27.56
CA LYS A 35 -7.40 21.07 -28.75
C LYS A 35 -8.22 19.81 -28.47
N LYS A 36 -9.07 19.41 -29.43
CA LYS A 36 -9.90 18.20 -29.34
C LYS A 36 -9.05 16.94 -29.34
N ILE A 37 -9.30 16.05 -28.38
CA ILE A 37 -8.74 14.71 -28.32
C ILE A 37 -9.69 13.78 -29.06
N TYR A 38 -9.35 13.44 -30.30
CA TYR A 38 -10.15 12.52 -31.11
C TYR A 38 -10.12 11.12 -30.53
N LYS A 39 -11.26 10.43 -30.62
CA LYS A 39 -11.32 9.00 -30.35
C LYS A 39 -10.42 8.25 -31.33
N PRO A 40 -9.76 7.16 -30.92
CA PRO A 40 -9.22 6.22 -31.90
C PRO A 40 -10.36 5.78 -32.82
N ILE A 41 -10.11 5.80 -34.13
CA ILE A 41 -11.11 5.61 -35.20
C ILE A 41 -11.78 4.22 -35.14
N ARG A 42 -11.23 3.29 -34.35
CA ARG A 42 -11.77 1.97 -34.09
C ARG A 42 -12.81 2.00 -32.98
N ASN A 43 -14.04 2.43 -33.30
CA ASN A 43 -15.19 1.84 -32.63
C ASN A 43 -15.25 0.39 -33.11
N LYS A 44 -14.70 -0.56 -32.34
CA LYS A 44 -14.81 -1.98 -32.67
C LYS A 44 -16.29 -2.34 -32.60
N ASP A 45 -16.83 -2.81 -33.71
CA ASP A 45 -18.16 -3.39 -33.74
C ASP A 45 -18.24 -4.56 -32.74
N GLU A 46 -19.43 -4.88 -32.23
CA GLU A 46 -19.61 -6.02 -31.31
C GLU A 46 -19.05 -7.34 -31.88
N LEU A 47 -19.05 -7.45 -33.21
CA LEU A 47 -18.44 -8.55 -33.96
C LEU A 47 -16.91 -8.54 -33.89
N ASP A 48 -16.27 -7.37 -33.99
CA ASP A 48 -14.82 -7.23 -33.86
C ASP A 48 -14.36 -7.55 -32.44
N MET A 49 -15.12 -7.12 -31.42
CA MET A 49 -14.85 -7.49 -30.03
C MET A 49 -14.98 -9.00 -29.81
N PHE A 50 -15.97 -9.63 -30.46
CA PHE A 50 -16.16 -11.07 -30.40
C PHE A 50 -15.01 -11.83 -31.10
N LEU A 51 -14.58 -11.37 -32.27
CA LEU A 51 -13.42 -11.93 -32.98
C LEU A 51 -12.16 -11.79 -32.13
N GLU A 52 -11.90 -10.63 -31.54
CA GLU A 52 -10.72 -10.45 -30.69
C GLU A 52 -10.74 -11.35 -29.47
N LYS A 53 -11.91 -11.61 -28.88
CA LYS A 53 -12.04 -12.54 -27.76
C LYS A 53 -11.73 -13.99 -28.16
N MET A 54 -11.98 -14.36 -29.42
CA MET A 54 -11.79 -15.72 -29.93
C MET A 54 -10.39 -15.93 -30.53
N GLU A 55 -9.83 -14.91 -31.17
CA GLU A 55 -8.61 -14.99 -31.98
C GLU A 55 -7.36 -14.55 -31.23
N ASN A 56 -7.46 -13.65 -30.24
CA ASN A 56 -6.30 -13.19 -29.47
C ASN A 56 -6.06 -14.08 -28.23
N PRO A 57 -4.94 -14.82 -28.16
CA PRO A 57 -4.58 -15.58 -26.97
C PRO A 57 -4.26 -14.69 -25.76
N ASP A 58 -3.92 -13.42 -26.00
CA ASP A 58 -3.59 -12.42 -24.97
C ASP A 58 -4.78 -11.55 -24.55
N TYR A 59 -6.00 -11.86 -25.01
CA TYR A 59 -7.18 -11.05 -24.68
C TYR A 59 -7.37 -10.90 -23.16
N TRP A 60 -7.08 -11.96 -22.39
CA TRP A 60 -7.13 -11.93 -20.92
C TRP A 60 -6.10 -11.00 -20.26
N ARG A 61 -5.06 -10.59 -21.00
CA ARG A 61 -4.02 -9.63 -20.57
C ARG A 61 -4.29 -8.21 -21.08
N THR A 62 -5.38 -7.99 -21.80
CA THR A 62 -5.72 -6.66 -22.34
C THR A 62 -6.70 -5.95 -21.42
N VAL A 63 -6.40 -4.69 -21.10
CA VAL A 63 -7.28 -3.81 -20.31
C VAL A 63 -7.61 -2.56 -21.12
N GLN A 64 -8.89 -2.19 -21.13
CA GLN A 64 -9.38 -0.98 -21.76
C GLN A 64 -9.08 0.24 -20.88
N ASP A 65 -8.27 1.16 -21.39
CA ASP A 65 -8.07 2.45 -20.72
C ASP A 65 -9.32 3.33 -20.89
N LYS A 66 -9.90 3.76 -19.77
CA LYS A 66 -11.12 4.57 -19.74
C LYS A 66 -10.92 5.95 -20.36
N MET A 67 -9.70 6.51 -20.31
CA MET A 67 -9.48 7.90 -20.73
C MET A 67 -9.23 8.02 -22.24
N THR A 68 -8.60 7.01 -22.83
CA THR A 68 -8.21 6.99 -24.25
C THR A 68 -9.06 6.04 -25.08
N GLY A 69 -9.78 5.09 -24.44
CA GLY A 69 -10.52 4.04 -25.13
C GLY A 69 -9.60 3.07 -25.88
N ALA A 70 -8.33 3.01 -25.50
CA ALA A 70 -7.33 2.14 -26.12
C ALA A 70 -7.11 0.87 -25.30
N ASP A 71 -6.94 -0.25 -26.02
CA ASP A 71 -6.55 -1.53 -25.46
C ASP A 71 -5.06 -1.50 -25.08
N ILE A 72 -4.77 -1.51 -23.78
CA ILE A 72 -3.40 -1.63 -23.27
C ILE A 72 -3.15 -3.10 -22.92
N LYS A 73 -2.09 -3.66 -23.48
CA LYS A 73 -1.61 -5.01 -23.12
C LYS A 73 -0.76 -4.90 -21.86
N LEU A 74 -1.13 -5.64 -20.80
CA LEU A 74 -0.30 -5.74 -19.60
C LEU A 74 0.98 -6.52 -19.91
N THR A 75 2.09 -6.08 -19.31
CA THR A 75 3.35 -6.83 -19.37
C THR A 75 3.30 -8.04 -18.44
N ASP A 76 4.14 -9.05 -18.69
CA ASP A 76 4.20 -10.26 -17.86
C ASP A 76 4.47 -9.94 -16.38
N GLU A 77 5.33 -8.96 -16.11
CA GLU A 77 5.64 -8.49 -14.74
C GLU A 77 4.40 -7.91 -14.02
N GLN A 78 3.57 -7.16 -14.73
CA GLN A 78 2.35 -6.59 -14.18
C GLN A 78 1.30 -7.67 -13.91
N VAL A 79 1.19 -8.68 -14.79
CA VAL A 79 0.30 -9.82 -14.60
C VAL A 79 0.72 -10.64 -13.37
N ASP A 80 2.03 -10.90 -13.22
CA ASP A 80 2.57 -11.59 -12.06
C ASP A 80 2.33 -10.82 -10.76
N LEU A 81 2.47 -9.49 -10.79
CA LEU A 81 2.16 -8.64 -9.64
C LEU A 81 0.69 -8.77 -9.22
N VAL A 82 -0.25 -8.74 -10.18
CA VAL A 82 -1.68 -8.91 -9.90
C VAL A 82 -1.96 -10.29 -9.30
N HIS A 83 -1.35 -11.36 -9.85
CA HIS A 83 -1.52 -12.70 -9.30
C HIS A 83 -0.96 -12.84 -7.88
N ARG A 84 0.17 -12.22 -7.58
CA ARG A 84 0.73 -12.18 -6.21
C ARG A 84 -0.20 -11.43 -5.26
N LEU A 85 -0.70 -10.27 -5.68
CA LEU A 85 -1.63 -9.47 -4.89
C LEU A 85 -2.92 -10.24 -4.57
N GLN A 86 -3.49 -10.96 -5.55
CA GLN A 86 -4.67 -11.81 -5.34
C GLN A 86 -4.43 -12.92 -4.32
N ARG A 87 -3.21 -13.46 -4.27
CA ARG A 87 -2.81 -14.50 -3.31
C ARG A 87 -2.41 -13.94 -1.94
N GLY A 88 -2.44 -12.61 -1.75
CA GLY A 88 -1.95 -11.96 -0.53
C GLY A 88 -0.44 -12.08 -0.35
N GLN A 89 0.31 -12.33 -1.43
CA GLN A 89 1.78 -12.35 -1.42
C GLN A 89 2.33 -10.92 -1.60
N PHE A 90 3.58 -10.73 -1.21
CA PHE A 90 4.26 -9.44 -1.35
C PHE A 90 4.42 -9.06 -2.83
N GLY A 91 4.23 -7.76 -3.12
CA GLY A 91 4.34 -7.24 -4.48
C GLY A 91 5.77 -7.25 -5.02
N ASP A 92 6.74 -7.05 -4.13
CA ASP A 92 8.15 -7.12 -4.47
C ASP A 92 8.67 -8.57 -4.35
N VAL A 93 9.41 -9.02 -5.38
CA VAL A 93 10.06 -10.34 -5.41
C VAL A 93 11.15 -10.42 -4.36
N HIS A 94 11.77 -9.29 -4.04
CA HIS A 94 12.94 -9.22 -3.17
C HIS A 94 12.60 -8.97 -1.71
N PHE A 95 11.32 -8.84 -1.37
CA PHE A 95 10.90 -8.62 0.01
C PHE A 95 11.06 -9.89 0.84
N ASP A 96 11.92 -9.84 1.87
CA ASP A 96 12.07 -10.92 2.84
C ASP A 96 11.11 -10.68 4.02
N PRO A 97 10.10 -11.54 4.24
CA PRO A 97 9.16 -11.38 5.35
C PRO A 97 9.81 -11.64 6.72
N TYR A 98 10.97 -12.30 6.73
CA TYR A 98 11.65 -12.75 7.94
C TYR A 98 13.06 -12.16 8.03
N GLU A 99 13.20 -10.87 7.68
CA GLU A 99 14.46 -10.16 7.86
C GLU A 99 14.92 -10.28 9.32
N PRO A 100 16.23 -10.53 9.56
CA PRO A 100 16.76 -10.59 10.90
C PRO A 100 16.55 -9.24 11.57
N ALA A 101 16.05 -9.26 12.82
CA ALA A 101 15.89 -8.05 13.60
C ALA A 101 17.25 -7.37 13.77
N VAL A 102 17.45 -6.26 13.07
CA VAL A 102 18.67 -5.46 13.19
C VAL A 102 18.60 -4.70 14.49
N ASP A 103 19.58 -4.94 15.35
CA ASP A 103 19.67 -4.30 16.64
C ASP A 103 20.28 -2.90 16.51
N PHE A 104 19.46 -1.92 16.11
CA PHE A 104 19.90 -0.54 15.92
C PHE A 104 20.24 0.19 17.23
N PHE A 105 19.71 -0.27 18.36
CA PHE A 105 19.75 0.47 19.63
C PHE A 105 20.41 -0.31 20.77
N THR A 106 20.21 -1.63 20.87
CA THR A 106 20.76 -2.43 21.97
C THR A 106 22.22 -2.84 21.78
N HIS A 107 22.83 -2.50 20.63
CA HIS A 107 24.27 -2.57 20.41
C HIS A 107 25.04 -1.67 21.39
N GLU A 108 24.49 -0.51 21.74
CA GLU A 108 25.13 0.44 22.64
C GLU A 108 24.79 0.14 24.10
N VAL A 109 25.79 -0.28 24.87
CA VAL A 109 25.60 -0.59 26.30
C VAL A 109 25.50 0.71 27.10
N MET A 110 24.35 0.94 27.73
CA MET A 110 24.15 2.08 28.62
C MET A 110 24.82 1.84 29.99
N ILE A 111 25.67 2.78 30.41
CA ILE A 111 26.37 2.74 31.70
C ILE A 111 25.44 3.15 32.86
N HIS A 112 24.46 4.01 32.58
CA HIS A 112 23.54 4.56 33.56
C HIS A 112 22.18 3.85 33.55
N PRO A 113 21.48 3.79 34.70
CA PRO A 113 20.11 3.31 34.72
C PRO A 113 19.20 4.23 33.91
N VAL A 114 18.13 3.67 33.33
CA VAL A 114 17.12 4.41 32.55
C VAL A 114 16.47 5.53 33.36
N THR A 115 16.36 5.36 34.68
CA THR A 115 15.80 6.38 35.59
C THR A 115 16.72 6.64 36.77
N ASN A 116 16.91 7.92 37.11
CA ASN A 116 17.67 8.35 38.28
C ASN A 116 16.74 8.63 39.48
N ARG A 117 15.81 7.71 39.79
CA ARG A 117 14.92 7.86 40.94
C ARG A 117 15.75 7.63 42.21
N PRO A 118 15.77 8.57 43.18
CA PRO A 118 16.49 8.36 44.42
C PRO A 118 15.91 7.15 45.16
N ALA A 119 16.79 6.34 45.75
CA ALA A 119 16.38 5.17 46.51
C ALA A 119 15.60 5.58 47.78
N ASP A 120 14.49 4.88 48.07
CA ASP A 120 13.71 5.14 49.27
C ASP A 120 14.41 4.62 50.53
N LYS A 121 14.24 5.31 51.66
CA LYS A 121 14.82 4.90 52.96
C LYS A 121 14.39 3.51 53.42
N ARG A 122 13.19 3.06 53.06
CA ARG A 122 12.66 1.72 53.36
C ARG A 122 13.48 0.57 52.73
N SER A 123 14.26 0.84 51.69
CA SER A 123 15.13 -0.17 51.07
C SER A 123 16.39 -0.43 51.90
N PHE A 124 16.75 0.48 52.81
CA PHE A 124 17.95 0.37 53.66
C PHE A 124 17.64 0.11 55.13
N ILE A 125 16.38 0.27 55.54
CA ILE A 125 15.93 0.09 56.93
C ILE A 125 15.14 -1.23 56.99
N PRO A 126 15.24 -2.02 58.08
CA PRO A 126 14.42 -3.21 58.27
C PRO A 126 12.93 -2.92 58.07
N SER A 127 12.22 -3.89 57.50
CA SER A 127 10.86 -3.64 57.04
C SER A 127 9.90 -3.39 58.22
N LEU A 128 9.10 -2.33 58.09
CA LEU A 128 8.09 -1.99 59.09
C LEU A 128 6.96 -3.03 59.12
N ILE A 129 6.68 -3.66 57.99
CA ILE A 129 5.65 -4.69 57.83
C ILE A 129 6.05 -5.97 58.58
N GLU A 130 7.31 -6.41 58.49
CA GLU A 130 7.77 -7.56 59.28
C GLU A 130 7.74 -7.24 60.76
N LYS A 131 8.14 -6.03 61.16
CA LYS A 131 8.07 -5.59 62.56
C LYS A 131 6.64 -5.63 63.11
N GLU A 132 5.66 -5.21 62.31
CA GLU A 132 4.25 -5.25 62.69
C GLU A 132 3.73 -6.70 62.81
N LYS A 133 4.06 -7.56 61.84
CA LYS A 133 3.71 -8.98 61.90
C LYS A 133 4.32 -9.69 63.11
N VAL A 134 5.60 -9.44 63.40
CA VAL A 134 6.27 -9.99 64.60
C VAL A 134 5.62 -9.48 65.88
N ARG A 135 5.23 -8.20 65.93
CA ARG A 135 4.47 -7.66 67.07
C ARG A 135 3.11 -8.35 67.24
N ALA A 136 2.38 -8.56 66.15
CA ALA A 136 1.09 -9.24 66.19
C ALA A 136 1.22 -10.69 66.69
N VAL A 137 2.22 -11.43 66.23
CA VAL A 137 2.49 -12.80 66.70
C VAL A 137 2.92 -12.80 68.17
N HIS A 138 3.77 -11.86 68.59
CA HIS A 138 4.23 -11.75 69.97
C HIS A 138 3.12 -11.40 70.96
N VAL A 139 2.13 -10.60 70.56
CA VAL A 139 0.96 -10.23 71.40
C VAL A 139 -0.04 -11.39 71.53
N HIS A 140 0.04 -12.39 70.67
CA HIS A 140 -0.83 -13.58 70.69
C HIS A 140 -0.21 -14.81 71.38
N ILE A 141 0.91 -14.64 72.07
CA ILE A 141 1.55 -15.63 72.96
C ILE A 141 1.39 -15.15 74.40
#